data_AF-A0A3D5J808-F1
#
_entry.id   AF-A0A3D5J808-F1
#
_cell.length_a   1.000
_cell.length_b   1.000
_cell.length_c   1.000
_cell.angle_alpha   90.00
_cell.angle_beta   90.00
_cell.angle_gamma   90.00
#
_symmetry.space_group_name_H-M   'P 1'
#
loop_
_entity.id
_entity.type
_entity.pdbx_description
1 polymer ?
#
loop_
_entity_poly.entity_id
_entity_poly.type
_entity_poly.pdbx_seq_one_letter_code
_entity_poly.pdbx_strand_id
1 'polypeptide(L)'
;MSAKFTHLDNREHPRMIDVSHKTITERKAVAQAVIRLGEELFKLLKDDASISKGPVFQTAIIAGIQGAKKTSEIIPMCHPLPLS
;
A
#
# COMPACT_ATOMS: atom_id res chain seq x y z
N MET A 1 -25.63 12.61 -6.62
CA MET A 1 -24.88 13.52 -5.73
C MET A 1 -23.42 13.39 -6.06
N SER A 2 -22.79 14.43 -6.62
CA SER A 2 -21.34 14.43 -6.88
C SER A 2 -20.63 14.43 -5.53
N ALA A 3 -19.82 13.40 -5.27
CA ALA A 3 -19.04 13.31 -4.04
C ALA A 3 -18.01 14.45 -4.03
N LYS A 4 -18.15 15.38 -3.09
CA LYS A 4 -17.23 16.52 -2.95
C LYS A 4 -15.85 16.01 -2.54
N PHE A 5 -14.81 16.31 -3.34
CA PHE A 5 -13.44 15.93 -3.01
C PHE A 5 -13.01 16.55 -1.68
N THR A 6 -12.50 15.72 -0.77
CA THR A 6 -12.09 16.18 0.57
C THR A 6 -10.63 16.63 0.63
N HIS A 7 -9.79 16.13 -0.29
CA HIS A 7 -8.37 16.51 -0.42
C HIS A 7 -8.11 17.73 -1.29
N LEU A 8 -9.16 18.44 -1.71
CA LEU A 8 -9.04 19.72 -2.40
C LEU A 8 -9.45 20.86 -1.46
N ASP A 9 -8.79 22.01 -1.59
CA ASP A 9 -9.21 23.27 -0.96
C ASP A 9 -10.31 23.96 -1.80
N ASN A 10 -10.76 25.14 -1.37
CA ASN A 10 -11.80 25.91 -2.07
C ASN A 10 -11.34 26.51 -3.43
N ARG A 11 -10.06 26.38 -3.75
CA ARG A 11 -9.41 26.80 -5.00
C ARG A 11 -8.94 25.60 -5.83
N GLU A 12 -9.40 24.39 -5.48
CA GLU A 12 -9.03 23.12 -6.11
C GLU A 12 -7.54 22.72 -5.97
N HIS A 13 -6.82 23.27 -5.00
CA HIS A 13 -5.46 22.82 -4.69
C HIS A 13 -5.46 21.61 -3.76
N PRO A 14 -4.52 20.65 -3.93
CA PRO A 14 -4.35 19.53 -3.01
C PRO A 14 -4.03 20.00 -1.59
N ARG A 15 -4.70 19.39 -0.59
CA ARG A 15 -4.44 19.60 0.83
C ARG A 15 -4.57 18.31 1.64
N MET A 16 -3.77 18.22 2.70
CA MET A 16 -3.98 17.24 3.76
C MET A 16 -5.12 17.71 4.66
N ILE A 17 -6.06 16.83 4.98
CA ILE A 17 -7.25 17.16 5.77
C ILE A 17 -6.86 17.19 7.26
N ASP A 18 -7.29 18.20 8.01
CA ASP A 18 -7.17 18.16 9.46
C ASP A 18 -8.13 17.13 10.06
N VAL A 19 -7.57 16.15 10.80
CA VAL A 19 -8.29 15.06 11.45
C VAL A 19 -8.21 15.11 12.98
N SER A 20 -7.63 16.18 13.56
CA SER A 20 -7.41 16.35 15.00
C SER A 20 -8.68 16.25 15.85
N HIS A 21 -9.81 16.69 15.30
CA HIS A 21 -11.13 16.64 15.96
C HIS A 21 -11.78 15.25 15.95
N LYS A 22 -11.22 14.26 15.24
CA LYS A 22 -11.82 12.93 15.12
C LYS A 22 -11.42 12.06 16.32
N THR A 23 -12.38 11.30 16.84
CA THR A 23 -12.13 10.32 17.91
C THR A 23 -11.23 9.18 17.43
N ILE A 24 -10.22 8.84 18.24
CA ILE A 24 -9.34 7.70 18.00
C ILE A 24 -10.13 6.42 18.16
N THR A 25 -10.00 5.53 17.20
CA THR A 25 -10.72 4.25 17.08
C THR A 25 -9.80 3.22 16.45
N GLU A 26 -9.99 1.94 16.74
CA GLU A 26 -9.31 0.87 16.03
C GLU A 26 -9.79 0.82 14.57
N ARG A 27 -8.85 0.70 13.64
CA ARG A 27 -9.13 0.73 12.19
C ARG A 27 -8.39 -0.39 11.49
N LYS A 28 -9.08 -1.06 10.59
CA LYS A 28 -8.55 -2.13 9.74
C LYS A 28 -8.96 -1.91 8.30
N ALA A 29 -8.04 -2.16 7.37
CA ALA A 29 -8.28 -2.18 5.94
C ALA A 29 -7.63 -3.43 5.32
N VAL A 30 -8.25 -3.98 4.27
CA VAL A 30 -7.75 -5.14 3.53
C VAL A 30 -7.71 -4.78 2.04
N ALA A 31 -6.59 -5.09 1.38
CA ALA A 31 -6.39 -4.88 -0.04
C ALA A 31 -5.74 -6.12 -0.68
N GLN A 32 -5.93 -6.31 -1.98
CA GLN A 32 -5.36 -7.42 -2.75
C GLN A 32 -4.78 -6.92 -4.07
N ALA A 33 -3.67 -7.51 -4.50
CA ALA A 33 -3.10 -7.35 -5.83
C ALA A 33 -2.87 -8.73 -6.47
N VAL A 34 -2.92 -8.80 -7.80
CA VAL A 34 -2.65 -10.01 -8.57
C VAL A 34 -1.59 -9.72 -9.60
N ILE A 35 -0.53 -10.53 -9.61
CA ILE A 35 0.53 -10.49 -10.63
C ILE A 35 0.31 -11.68 -11.56
N ARG A 36 0.12 -11.40 -12.85
CA ARG A 36 0.02 -12.44 -13.89
C ARG A 36 1.41 -12.79 -14.38
N LEU A 37 1.73 -14.07 -14.36
CA LEU A 37 3.05 -14.59 -14.74
C LEU A 37 2.92 -15.43 -16.02
N GLY A 38 4.01 -15.52 -16.79
CA GLY A 38 4.14 -16.50 -17.87
C GLY A 38 4.33 -17.92 -17.33
N GLU A 39 4.09 -18.92 -18.17
CA GLU A 39 4.14 -20.34 -17.77
C GLU A 39 5.50 -20.78 -17.22
N GLU A 40 6.59 -20.31 -17.82
CA GLU A 40 7.97 -20.66 -17.41
C GLU A 40 8.27 -20.21 -15.98
N LEU A 41 8.01 -18.93 -15.69
CA LEU A 41 8.22 -18.37 -14.36
C LEU A 41 7.27 -18.97 -13.32
N PHE A 42 6.04 -19.28 -13.72
CA PHE A 42 5.09 -19.96 -12.85
C PHE A 42 5.57 -21.36 -12.44
N LYS A 43 6.09 -22.16 -13.39
CA LYS A 43 6.68 -23.47 -13.10
C LYS A 43 7.89 -23.34 -12.16
N LEU A 44 8.78 -22.39 -12.46
CA LEU A 44 9.98 -22.14 -11.64
C LEU A 44 9.64 -21.80 -10.19
N LEU A 45 8.62 -20.94 -9.98
CA LEU A 45 8.16 -20.55 -8.64
C LEU A 45 7.39 -21.67 -7.92
N LYS A 46 6.70 -22.55 -8.65
CA LYS A 46 5.92 -23.65 -8.08
C LYS A 46 6.81 -24.77 -7.55
N ASP A 47 7.89 -25.07 -8.25
CA ASP A 47 8.78 -26.19 -7.94
C ASP A 47 9.84 -25.82 -6.88
N ASP A 48 9.74 -24.63 -6.28
CA ASP A 48 10.69 -24.06 -5.31
C ASP A 48 12.15 -24.12 -5.82
N ALA A 49 12.30 -24.03 -7.14
CA ALA A 49 13.59 -24.09 -7.80
C ALA A 49 14.41 -22.85 -7.43
N SER A 50 15.72 -23.03 -7.24
CA SER A 50 16.65 -21.95 -6.93
C SER A 50 16.61 -20.87 -8.01
N ILE A 51 15.86 -19.80 -7.75
CA ILE A 51 15.88 -18.59 -8.57
C ILE A 51 17.21 -17.90 -8.28
N SER A 52 17.93 -17.50 -9.33
CA SER A 52 19.24 -16.83 -9.22
C SER A 52 19.24 -15.54 -8.38
N LYS A 53 18.05 -15.00 -8.09
CA LYS A 53 17.80 -13.80 -7.28
C LYS A 53 17.46 -14.10 -5.81
N GLY A 54 17.41 -15.37 -5.41
CA GLY A 54 17.06 -15.78 -4.05
C GLY A 54 15.54 -15.89 -3.81
N PRO A 55 15.10 -15.80 -2.54
CA PRO A 55 13.75 -16.17 -2.12
C PRO A 55 12.70 -15.10 -2.45
N VAL A 56 12.07 -15.21 -3.63
CA VAL A 56 11.16 -14.20 -4.19
C VAL A 56 9.98 -13.85 -3.29
N PHE A 57 9.28 -14.83 -2.72
CA PHE A 57 8.09 -14.59 -1.90
C PHE A 57 8.45 -13.90 -0.58
N GLN A 58 9.51 -14.32 0.08
CA GLN A 58 10.00 -13.75 1.33
C GLN A 58 10.42 -12.29 1.12
N THR A 59 11.14 -12.01 0.02
CA THR A 59 11.47 -10.64 -0.38
C THR A 59 10.21 -9.81 -0.63
N ALA A 60 9.21 -10.36 -1.33
CA ALA A 60 7.95 -9.65 -1.61
C ALA A 60 7.15 -9.34 -0.32
N ILE A 61 7.11 -10.26 0.64
CA ILE A 61 6.46 -10.05 1.95
C ILE A 61 7.13 -8.90 2.70
N ILE A 62 8.46 -8.92 2.80
CA ILE A 62 9.22 -7.87 3.49
C ILE A 62 9.02 -6.52 2.78
N ALA A 63 9.09 -6.51 1.45
CA ALA A 63 8.84 -5.30 0.66
C ALA A 63 7.43 -4.74 0.89
N GLY A 64 6.41 -5.61 0.96
CA GLY A 64 5.03 -5.20 1.28
C GLY A 64 4.90 -4.57 2.67
N ILE A 65 5.50 -5.18 3.70
CA ILE A 65 5.50 -4.64 5.07
C ILE A 65 6.21 -3.28 5.13
N GLN A 66 7.38 -3.16 4.48
CA GLN A 66 8.09 -1.88 4.41
C GLN A 66 7.29 -0.83 3.63
N GLY A 67 6.67 -1.21 2.52
CA GLY A 67 5.80 -0.35 1.73
C GLY A 67 4.64 0.20 2.55
N ALA A 68 3.96 -0.65 3.33
CA ALA A 68 2.87 -0.23 4.21
C ALA A 68 3.33 0.84 5.21
N LYS A 69 4.51 0.66 5.83
CA LYS A 69 5.07 1.63 6.79
C LYS A 69 5.51 2.94 6.15
N LYS A 70 5.91 2.92 4.87
CA LYS A 70 6.33 4.11 4.10
C LYS A 70 5.20 4.77 3.31
N THR A 71 3.95 4.36 3.52
CA THR A 71 2.80 4.88 2.74
C THR A 71 2.72 6.41 2.75
N SER A 72 2.91 7.06 3.90
CA SER A 72 2.84 8.52 4.01
C SER A 72 4.03 9.25 3.38
N GLU A 73 5.14 8.57 3.14
CA GLU A 73 6.28 9.13 2.38
C GLU A 73 6.01 9.09 0.86
N ILE A 74 5.24 8.09 0.41
CA ILE A 74 4.96 7.86 -1.02
C ILE A 74 3.70 8.59 -1.48
N ILE A 75 2.67 8.68 -0.64
CA ILE A 75 1.36 9.26 -0.96
C ILE A 75 1.27 10.67 -0.36
N PRO A 76 1.32 11.75 -1.17
CA PRO A 76 1.54 13.11 -0.66
C PRO A 76 0.58 13.60 0.42
N MET A 77 -0.71 13.26 0.31
CA MET A 77 -1.75 13.76 1.21
C MET A 77 -2.17 12.74 2.29
N CYS A 78 -1.40 11.66 2.46
CA CYS A 78 -1.66 10.63 3.46
C CYS A 78 -1.06 11.02 4.81
N HIS A 79 -1.84 10.88 5.88
CA HIS A 79 -1.36 11.14 7.24
C HIS A 79 -0.31 10.11 7.67
N PRO A 80 0.76 10.52 8.36
CA PRO A 80 1.67 9.58 9.01
C PRO A 80 0.94 8.89 10.17
N LEU A 81 0.91 7.56 10.17
CA LEU A 81 0.23 6.76 11.18
C LEU A 81 1.17 5.68 11.75
N PRO A 82 1.17 5.47 13.08
CA PRO A 82 1.81 4.30 13.66
C PRO A 82 0.97 3.06 13.35
N LEU A 83 1.52 2.12 12.58
CA LEU A 83 0.88 0.83 12.30
C LEU A 83 1.11 -0.15 13.45
N SER A 84 0.09 -0.95 13.78
CA SER A 84 0.08 -1.98 14.83
C SER A 84 0.04 -3.39 14.28
#